data_AF-A0A7V6A2Y8-F1
#
_entry.id   AF-A0A7V6A2Y8-F1
#
_cell.length_a   1.000
_cell.length_b   1.000
_cell.length_c   1.000
_cell.angle_alpha   90.00
_cell.angle_beta   90.00
_cell.angle_gamma   90.00
#
_symmetry.space_group_name_H-M   'P 1'
#
loop_
_entity.id
_entity.type
_entity.pdbx_description
1 polymer ?
#
loop_
_entity_poly.entity_id
_entity_poly.type
_entity_poly.pdbx_seq_one_letter_code
_entity_poly.pdbx_strand_id
1 'polypeptide(L)'
;MIVGTRKPLAEIQDMVKKYDRLLLAGCDTCVAECASGGRREVAELAAALQMAFRLAGKEMAIREASVDRQCVHEFLLEVVEAAQEADAVLSLACGAGVQALADRLPDTPVFPALNTLFIGETAERGLWLENCRGCGNCMLGITGGICPVSRCAKSLLNGPCGGARNGLCEINLAKELVPEVPCAWLQIYDRLSALGELDRLVELTPPKDWSCGDASGPRRVVRSDQQG
;
A
#
# COMPACT_ATOMS: atom_id res chain seq x y z
N MET A 1 6.97 -2.82 -0.05
CA MET A 1 6.35 -1.83 -0.97
C MET A 1 4.90 -1.61 -0.56
N ILE A 2 4.30 -0.46 -0.91
CA ILE A 2 2.86 -0.24 -0.79
C ILE A 2 2.19 -0.67 -2.09
N VAL A 3 1.23 -1.58 -2.01
CA VAL A 3 0.43 -2.04 -3.15
C VAL A 3 -0.82 -1.18 -3.25
N GLY A 4 -1.12 -0.70 -4.45
CA GLY A 4 -2.35 0.00 -4.75
C GLY A 4 -2.97 -0.53 -6.03
N THR A 5 -4.24 -0.18 -6.26
CA THR A 5 -4.93 -0.44 -7.52
C THR A 5 -5.61 0.82 -8.01
N ARG A 6 -5.63 1.01 -9.32
CA ARG A 6 -6.31 2.16 -9.92
C ARG A 6 -7.81 2.10 -9.62
N LYS A 7 -8.38 3.23 -9.21
CA LYS A 7 -9.83 3.41 -9.12
C LYS A 7 -10.47 3.27 -10.51
N PRO A 8 -11.75 2.86 -10.60
CA PRO A 8 -12.48 2.89 -11.85
C PRO A 8 -12.40 4.26 -12.52
N LEU A 9 -12.23 4.29 -13.85
CA LEU A 9 -12.09 5.55 -14.60
C LEU A 9 -13.27 6.49 -14.37
N ALA A 10 -14.49 5.96 -14.29
CA ALA A 10 -15.70 6.74 -14.00
C ALA A 10 -15.65 7.41 -12.62
N GLU A 11 -15.16 6.71 -11.59
CA GLU A 11 -14.99 7.29 -10.24
C GLU A 11 -13.97 8.43 -10.27
N ILE A 12 -12.85 8.25 -10.97
CA ILE A 12 -11.83 9.29 -11.15
C ILE A 12 -12.41 10.49 -11.89
N GLN A 13 -13.10 10.25 -13.01
CA GLN A 13 -13.74 11.29 -13.81
C GLN A 13 -14.73 12.10 -12.96
N ASP A 14 -15.58 11.42 -12.17
CA ASP A 14 -16.56 12.07 -11.30
C ASP A 14 -15.94 12.96 -10.22
N MET A 15 -14.78 12.57 -9.67
CA MET A 15 -14.06 13.39 -8.68
C MET A 15 -13.54 14.70 -9.28
N VAL A 16 -13.09 14.68 -10.54
CA VAL A 16 -12.36 15.81 -11.15
C VAL A 16 -13.17 16.59 -12.19
N LYS A 17 -14.37 16.14 -12.57
CA LYS A 17 -15.16 16.72 -13.68
C LYS A 17 -15.49 18.22 -13.57
N LYS A 18 -15.44 18.79 -12.38
CA LYS A 18 -15.70 20.23 -12.17
C LYS A 18 -14.51 21.14 -12.47
N TYR A 19 -13.32 20.58 -12.68
CA TYR A 19 -12.09 21.32 -12.94
C TYR A 19 -11.71 21.29 -14.42
N ASP A 20 -11.02 22.33 -14.90
CA ASP A 20 -10.69 22.47 -16.32
C ASP A 20 -9.20 22.19 -16.59
N ARG A 21 -8.35 22.42 -15.60
CA ARG A 21 -6.91 22.15 -15.64
C ARG A 21 -6.53 21.16 -14.56
N LEU A 22 -6.03 19.99 -14.95
CA LEU A 22 -5.69 18.89 -14.06
C LEU A 22 -4.20 18.57 -14.18
N LEU A 23 -3.52 18.47 -13.03
CA LEU A 23 -2.18 17.86 -12.97
C LEU A 23 -2.32 16.40 -12.54
N LEU A 24 -1.81 15.47 -13.32
CA LEU A 24 -1.61 14.08 -12.89
C LEU A 24 -0.22 13.96 -12.28
N ALA A 25 -0.17 13.58 -11.01
CA ALA A 25 1.07 13.41 -10.26
C ALA A 25 1.37 11.92 -10.02
N GLY A 26 2.45 11.39 -10.61
CA GLY A 26 2.90 10.02 -10.44
C GLY A 26 3.84 9.81 -9.24
N CYS A 27 3.87 8.59 -8.72
CA CYS A 27 4.78 8.15 -7.67
C CYS A 27 5.57 6.94 -8.19
N ASP A 28 6.85 7.16 -8.52
CA ASP A 28 7.67 6.26 -9.36
C ASP A 28 8.30 5.08 -8.59
N THR A 29 7.90 4.83 -7.34
CA THR A 29 8.46 3.74 -6.52
C THR A 29 7.41 2.69 -6.15
N CYS A 30 6.85 2.74 -4.95
CA CYS A 30 6.08 1.63 -4.38
C CYS A 30 4.90 1.17 -5.24
N VAL A 31 4.09 2.11 -5.74
CA VAL A 31 2.89 1.80 -6.53
C VAL A 31 3.19 1.65 -8.03
N ALA A 32 4.38 2.08 -8.47
CA ALA A 32 4.88 1.79 -9.81
C ALA A 32 5.28 0.32 -9.96
N GLU A 33 5.84 -0.27 -8.90
CA GLU A 33 6.13 -1.72 -8.86
C GLU A 33 4.87 -2.59 -9.06
N CYS A 34 3.68 -2.11 -8.67
CA CYS A 34 2.41 -2.77 -8.93
C CYS A 34 1.63 -2.21 -10.12
N ALA A 35 2.34 -1.54 -11.04
CA ALA A 35 1.81 -0.97 -12.30
C ALA A 35 0.51 -0.17 -12.08
N SER A 36 0.43 0.57 -10.97
CA SER A 36 -0.74 1.36 -10.59
C SER A 36 -0.43 2.85 -10.45
N GLY A 37 0.82 3.21 -10.18
CA GLY A 37 1.31 4.58 -10.29
C GLY A 37 2.59 4.65 -11.10
N GLY A 38 3.20 5.83 -11.13
CA GLY A 38 4.42 6.09 -11.88
C GLY A 38 4.18 6.71 -13.25
N ARG A 39 5.25 7.16 -13.92
CA ARG A 39 5.18 7.90 -15.20
C ARG A 39 4.37 7.22 -16.30
N ARG A 40 4.51 5.90 -16.49
CA ARG A 40 3.78 5.19 -17.55
C ARG A 40 2.28 5.18 -17.26
N GLU A 41 1.91 4.85 -16.04
CA GLU A 41 0.52 4.80 -15.58
C GLU A 41 -0.13 6.19 -15.57
N VAL A 42 0.66 7.25 -15.31
CA VAL A 42 0.24 8.65 -15.50
C VAL A 42 -0.13 8.92 -16.95
N ALA A 43 0.76 8.62 -17.90
CA ALA A 43 0.50 8.87 -19.33
C ALA A 43 -0.71 8.08 -19.86
N GLU A 44 -0.85 6.82 -19.44
CA GLU A 44 -2.02 5.99 -19.79
C GLU A 44 -3.33 6.56 -19.24
N LEU A 45 -3.34 7.01 -17.97
CA LEU A 45 -4.51 7.60 -17.35
C LEU A 45 -4.83 8.98 -17.94
N ALA A 46 -3.82 9.78 -18.26
CA ALA A 46 -3.97 11.07 -18.92
C ALA A 46 -4.70 10.90 -20.26
N ALA A 47 -4.23 9.99 -21.11
CA ALA A 47 -4.86 9.70 -22.39
C ALA A 47 -6.30 9.21 -22.25
N ALA A 48 -6.56 8.32 -21.27
CA ALA A 48 -7.90 7.80 -21.00
C ALA A 48 -8.86 8.89 -20.51
N LEU A 49 -8.43 9.76 -19.59
CA LEU A 49 -9.23 10.88 -19.10
C LEU A 49 -9.48 11.92 -20.19
N GLN A 50 -8.46 12.26 -20.99
CA GLN A 50 -8.61 13.19 -22.12
C GLN A 50 -9.71 12.73 -23.08
N MET A 51 -9.73 11.44 -23.41
CA MET A 51 -10.77 10.84 -24.26
C MET A 51 -12.13 10.84 -23.56
N ALA A 52 -12.20 10.44 -22.30
CA ALA A 52 -13.44 10.36 -21.54
C ALA A 52 -14.14 11.73 -21.42
N PHE A 53 -13.37 12.80 -21.18
CA PHE A 53 -13.92 14.17 -21.12
C PHE A 53 -14.33 14.69 -22.49
N ARG A 54 -13.55 14.42 -23.54
CA ARG A 54 -13.92 14.79 -24.91
C ARG A 54 -15.24 14.14 -25.33
N LEU A 55 -15.45 12.86 -25.03
CA LEU A 55 -16.71 12.16 -25.28
C LEU A 55 -17.89 12.72 -24.47
N ALA A 56 -17.61 13.27 -23.28
CA ALA A 56 -18.59 13.98 -22.46
C ALA A 56 -18.81 15.45 -22.90
N GLY A 57 -18.22 15.89 -24.01
CA GLY A 57 -18.36 17.26 -24.53
C GLY A 57 -17.60 18.31 -23.74
N LYS A 58 -16.59 17.91 -22.95
CA LYS A 58 -15.74 18.81 -22.16
C LYS A 58 -14.29 18.75 -22.64
N GLU A 59 -13.69 19.91 -22.87
CA GLU A 59 -12.23 20.00 -22.97
C GLU A 59 -11.63 20.13 -21.58
N MET A 60 -10.60 19.32 -21.31
CA MET A 60 -9.83 19.37 -20.06
C MET A 60 -8.35 19.46 -20.43
N ALA A 61 -7.63 20.41 -19.85
CA ALA A 61 -6.19 20.51 -19.98
C ALA A 61 -5.53 19.59 -18.96
N ILE A 62 -4.80 18.59 -19.43
CA ILE A 62 -4.06 17.65 -18.57
C ILE A 62 -2.57 17.91 -18.70
N ARG A 63 -1.89 18.06 -17.55
CA ARG A 63 -0.44 18.02 -17.45
C ARG A 63 -0.01 16.82 -16.62
N GLU A 64 1.23 16.39 -16.82
CA GLU A 64 1.80 15.22 -16.19
C GLU A 64 3.07 15.63 -15.44
N ALA A 65 3.23 15.12 -14.23
CA ALA A 65 4.48 15.19 -13.46
C ALA A 65 4.62 13.90 -12.65
N SER A 66 5.85 13.49 -12.36
CA SER A 66 6.11 12.33 -11.51
C SER A 66 7.37 12.54 -10.70
N VAL A 67 7.38 11.98 -9.50
CA VAL A 67 8.51 12.02 -8.57
C VAL A 67 8.72 10.65 -7.95
N ASP A 68 9.91 10.39 -7.43
CA ASP A 68 10.24 9.10 -6.83
C ASP A 68 9.27 8.72 -5.70
N ARG A 69 9.01 9.63 -4.77
CA ARG A 69 8.08 9.42 -3.66
C ARG A 69 7.33 10.70 -3.31
N GLN A 70 6.01 10.66 -3.48
CA GLN A 70 5.15 11.77 -3.05
C GLN A 70 5.02 11.90 -1.53
N CYS A 71 5.34 10.85 -0.77
CA CYS A 71 5.33 10.88 0.69
C CYS A 71 6.63 11.46 1.31
N VAL A 72 7.55 11.97 0.49
CA VAL A 72 8.81 12.61 0.92
C VAL A 72 8.77 14.06 0.46
N HIS A 73 8.75 15.00 1.40
CA HIS A 73 8.46 16.41 1.12
C HIS A 73 9.48 17.07 0.18
N GLU A 74 10.74 16.66 0.27
CA GLU A 74 11.86 17.16 -0.54
C GLU A 74 11.67 16.83 -2.02
N PHE A 75 11.00 15.71 -2.33
CA PHE A 75 10.77 15.30 -3.72
C PHE A 75 9.56 16.01 -4.34
N LEU A 76 8.75 16.72 -3.56
CA LEU A 76 7.51 17.32 -4.06
C LEU A 76 7.69 18.64 -4.80
N LEU A 77 8.90 19.21 -4.83
CA LEU A 77 9.14 20.55 -5.39
C LEU A 77 8.62 20.68 -6.84
N GLU A 78 8.97 19.74 -7.72
CA GLU A 78 8.55 19.74 -9.12
C GLU A 78 7.02 19.65 -9.29
N VAL A 79 6.37 18.80 -8.48
CA VAL A 79 4.91 18.63 -8.53
C VAL A 79 4.21 19.87 -7.99
N VAL A 80 4.75 20.49 -6.93
CA VAL A 80 4.20 21.71 -6.33
C VAL A 80 4.31 22.89 -7.29
N GLU A 81 5.43 23.04 -7.99
CA GLU A 81 5.59 24.06 -9.04
C GLU A 81 4.61 23.83 -10.19
N ALA A 82 4.51 22.59 -10.70
CA ALA A 82 3.57 22.25 -11.76
C ALA A 82 2.10 22.46 -11.37
N ALA A 83 1.76 22.28 -10.09
CA ALA A 83 0.41 22.42 -9.58
C ALA A 83 -0.11 23.87 -9.59
N GLN A 84 0.78 24.87 -9.64
CA GLN A 84 0.40 26.29 -9.71
C GLN A 84 -0.43 26.63 -10.97
N GLU A 85 -0.27 25.84 -12.03
CA GLU A 85 -0.99 26.01 -13.29
C GLU A 85 -2.25 25.13 -13.40
N ALA A 86 -2.59 24.36 -12.35
CA ALA A 86 -3.72 23.44 -12.32
C ALA A 86 -4.80 23.87 -11.31
N ASP A 87 -6.05 23.52 -11.59
CA ASP A 87 -7.19 23.75 -10.67
C ASP A 87 -7.32 22.61 -9.65
N ALA A 88 -6.77 21.43 -9.97
CA ALA A 88 -6.74 20.26 -9.12
C ALA A 88 -5.56 19.35 -9.47
N VAL A 89 -5.17 18.50 -8.51
CA VAL A 89 -4.16 17.46 -8.72
C VAL A 89 -4.80 16.09 -8.55
N LEU A 90 -4.55 15.18 -9.48
CA LEU A 90 -4.89 13.77 -9.40
C LEU A 90 -3.62 12.97 -9.11
N SER A 91 -3.48 12.48 -7.89
CA SER A 91 -2.30 11.75 -7.43
C SER A 91 -2.44 10.24 -7.67
N LEU A 92 -1.48 9.67 -8.40
CA LEU A 92 -1.27 8.22 -8.54
C LEU A 92 -0.29 7.71 -7.47
N ALA A 93 -0.40 8.19 -6.23
CA ALA A 93 0.32 7.67 -5.07
C ALA A 93 -0.58 6.84 -4.16
N CYS A 94 0.02 6.22 -3.15
CA CYS A 94 -0.75 5.67 -2.02
C CYS A 94 -1.31 6.81 -1.14
N GLY A 95 -2.20 6.47 -0.20
CA GLY A 95 -2.85 7.45 0.66
C GLY A 95 -1.91 8.35 1.48
N ALA A 96 -0.69 7.88 1.79
CA ALA A 96 0.32 8.71 2.44
C ALA A 96 0.89 9.78 1.49
N GLY A 97 1.12 9.44 0.21
CA GLY A 97 1.58 10.40 -0.78
C GLY A 97 0.52 11.44 -1.14
N VAL A 98 -0.75 11.02 -1.24
CA VAL A 98 -1.88 11.93 -1.47
C VAL A 98 -1.98 12.99 -0.36
N GLN A 99 -1.88 12.57 0.90
CA GLN A 99 -1.92 13.47 2.06
C GLN A 99 -0.70 14.40 2.10
N ALA A 100 0.52 13.86 1.92
CA ALA A 100 1.73 14.68 1.91
C ALA A 100 1.72 15.74 0.81
N LEU A 101 1.12 15.44 -0.35
CA LEU A 101 0.95 16.40 -1.43
C LEU A 101 -0.13 17.44 -1.10
N ALA A 102 -1.26 17.03 -0.52
CA ALA A 102 -2.30 17.95 -0.06
C ALA A 102 -1.79 18.94 0.99
N ASP A 103 -0.95 18.49 1.93
CA ASP A 103 -0.32 19.35 2.94
C ASP A 103 0.58 20.42 2.31
N ARG A 104 1.18 20.16 1.14
CA ARG A 104 2.03 21.10 0.39
C ARG A 104 1.26 22.00 -0.57
N LEU A 105 -0.02 21.71 -0.79
CA LEU A 105 -0.91 22.40 -1.71
C LEU A 105 -2.22 22.82 -1.00
N PRO A 106 -2.16 23.74 -0.02
CA PRO A 106 -3.31 24.09 0.81
C PRO A 106 -4.49 24.67 0.00
N ASP A 107 -4.20 25.32 -1.12
CA ASP A 107 -5.20 25.99 -1.97
C ASP A 107 -5.56 25.18 -3.23
N THR A 108 -4.94 24.02 -3.46
CA THR A 108 -5.20 23.17 -4.64
C THR A 108 -5.68 21.79 -4.20
N PRO A 109 -6.90 21.39 -4.53
CA PRO A 109 -7.46 20.11 -4.09
C PRO A 109 -6.71 18.94 -4.74
N VAL A 110 -6.35 17.94 -3.91
CA VAL A 110 -5.66 16.72 -4.33
C VAL A 110 -6.58 15.52 -4.20
N PHE A 111 -6.72 14.75 -5.28
CA PHE A 111 -7.58 13.57 -5.37
C PHE A 111 -6.76 12.29 -5.52
N PRO A 112 -7.16 11.18 -4.89
CA PRO A 112 -6.51 9.90 -5.08
C PRO A 112 -6.98 9.23 -6.38
N ALA A 113 -6.07 8.85 -7.26
CA ALA A 113 -6.37 7.96 -8.40
C ALA A 113 -6.39 6.48 -8.00
N LEU A 114 -5.80 6.13 -6.84
CA LEU A 114 -5.59 4.76 -6.40
C LEU A 114 -6.33 4.44 -5.11
N ASN A 115 -6.69 3.17 -4.96
CA ASN A 115 -6.99 2.56 -3.66
C ASN A 115 -5.69 1.96 -3.11
N THR A 116 -5.29 2.36 -1.91
CA THR A 116 -4.17 1.69 -1.20
C THR A 116 -4.69 0.40 -0.60
N LEU A 117 -4.02 -0.72 -0.89
CA LEU A 117 -4.47 -2.04 -0.44
C LEU A 117 -3.70 -2.49 0.80
N PHE A 118 -2.39 -2.70 0.67
CA PHE A 118 -1.59 -3.30 1.75
C PHE A 118 -0.09 -3.05 1.58
N ILE A 119 0.68 -3.39 2.62
CA ILE A 119 2.14 -3.44 2.58
C ILE A 119 2.56 -4.86 2.19
N GLY A 120 3.22 -4.99 1.05
CA GLY A 120 3.50 -6.28 0.45
C GLY A 120 4.86 -6.40 -0.21
N GLU A 121 5.00 -7.52 -0.90
CA GLU A 121 6.10 -7.85 -1.79
C GLU A 121 5.56 -8.26 -3.17
N THR A 122 6.39 -8.14 -4.20
CA THR A 122 6.15 -8.74 -5.52
C THR A 122 6.60 -10.19 -5.46
N ALA A 123 5.65 -11.13 -5.40
CA ALA A 123 5.97 -12.56 -5.42
C ALA A 123 6.40 -13.00 -6.82
N GLU A 124 5.67 -12.53 -7.83
CA GLU A 124 6.00 -12.65 -9.25
C GLU A 124 5.31 -11.54 -10.03
N ARG A 125 5.63 -11.41 -11.32
CA ARG A 125 5.02 -10.37 -12.16
C ARG A 125 3.51 -10.59 -12.22
N GLY A 126 2.74 -9.63 -11.69
CA GLY A 126 1.27 -9.72 -11.64
C GLY A 126 0.72 -10.31 -10.34
N LEU A 127 1.58 -10.72 -9.40
CA LEU A 127 1.17 -11.25 -8.10
C LEU A 127 1.90 -10.52 -6.96
N TRP A 128 1.12 -9.84 -6.13
CA TRP A 128 1.60 -9.17 -4.93
C TRP A 128 0.96 -9.78 -3.70
N LEU A 129 1.77 -10.06 -2.69
CA LEU A 129 1.32 -10.69 -1.45
C LEU A 129 1.42 -9.71 -0.29
N GLU A 130 0.39 -9.71 0.57
CA GLU A 130 0.44 -8.98 1.83
C GLU A 130 1.37 -9.69 2.82
N ASN A 131 2.44 -9.00 3.20
CA ASN A 131 3.47 -9.56 4.09
C ASN A 131 3.65 -8.74 5.37
N CYS A 132 3.03 -7.56 5.50
CA CYS A 132 3.18 -6.72 6.68
C CYS A 132 1.90 -5.92 7.00
N ARG A 133 1.52 -5.89 8.28
CA ARG A 133 0.48 -4.98 8.80
C ARG A 133 1.03 -3.66 9.34
N GLY A 134 2.35 -3.55 9.46
CA GLY A 134 3.01 -2.39 10.06
C GLY A 134 2.57 -2.14 11.50
N CYS A 135 2.46 -3.19 12.33
CA CYS A 135 1.89 -3.10 13.69
C CYS A 135 2.83 -2.51 14.78
N GLY A 136 4.03 -2.04 14.42
CA GLY A 136 4.95 -1.35 15.33
C GLY A 136 5.77 -2.23 16.29
N ASN A 137 5.40 -3.50 16.49
CA ASN A 137 6.15 -4.45 17.32
C ASN A 137 6.35 -5.78 16.57
N CYS A 138 7.52 -5.95 15.98
CA CYS A 138 7.79 -6.98 14.99
C CYS A 138 8.08 -8.35 15.64
N MET A 139 7.43 -9.41 15.13
CA MET A 139 7.60 -10.79 15.62
C MET A 139 8.48 -11.66 14.70
N LEU A 140 8.97 -11.12 13.59
CA LEU A 140 9.64 -11.91 12.54
C LEU A 140 10.91 -12.62 13.03
N GLY A 141 11.61 -12.06 14.03
CA GLY A 141 12.77 -12.73 14.62
C GLY A 141 12.41 -14.04 15.33
N ILE A 142 11.24 -14.09 15.97
CA ILE A 142 10.75 -15.26 16.70
C ILE A 142 10.17 -16.29 15.72
N THR A 143 9.40 -15.82 14.74
CA THR A 143 8.66 -16.69 13.80
C THR A 143 9.43 -17.05 12.53
N GLY A 144 10.76 -16.94 12.58
CA GLY A 144 11.64 -17.31 11.46
C GLY A 144 11.39 -16.50 10.19
N GLY A 145 10.89 -15.28 10.27
CA GLY A 145 10.65 -14.42 9.10
C GLY A 145 9.26 -14.55 8.46
N ILE A 146 8.33 -15.31 9.07
CA ILE A 146 6.95 -15.41 8.60
C ILE A 146 6.03 -14.67 9.57
N CYS A 147 5.34 -13.64 9.10
CA CYS A 147 4.52 -12.78 9.96
C CYS A 147 3.24 -13.48 10.41
N PRO A 148 3.05 -13.80 11.71
CA PRO A 148 1.82 -14.44 12.19
C PRO A 148 0.61 -13.49 12.14
N VAL A 149 0.83 -12.18 12.08
CA VAL A 149 -0.25 -11.18 12.06
C VAL A 149 -0.86 -11.04 10.66
N SER A 150 -0.03 -10.87 9.62
CA SER A 150 -0.52 -10.70 8.25
C SER A 150 -0.81 -12.02 7.54
N ARG A 151 -0.08 -13.09 7.86
CA ARG A 151 -0.18 -14.37 7.12
C ARG A 151 -1.19 -15.34 7.73
N CYS A 152 -1.52 -15.22 9.01
CA CYS A 152 -2.57 -16.02 9.63
C CYS A 152 -3.92 -15.31 9.49
N ALA A 153 -4.92 -15.99 8.93
CA ALA A 153 -6.28 -15.47 8.80
C ALA A 153 -6.94 -15.07 10.14
N LYS A 154 -6.43 -15.60 11.26
CA LYS A 154 -6.88 -15.27 12.63
C LYS A 154 -5.88 -14.42 13.42
N SER A 155 -4.74 -14.07 12.81
CA SER A 155 -3.67 -13.31 13.46
C SER A 155 -3.19 -13.91 14.80
N LEU A 156 -3.18 -15.24 14.93
CA LEU A 156 -2.76 -15.94 16.15
C LEU A 156 -1.26 -15.79 16.40
N LEU A 157 -0.89 -15.48 17.64
CA LEU A 157 0.49 -15.15 18.03
C LEU A 157 1.25 -16.28 18.73
N ASN A 158 0.54 -17.25 19.32
CA ASN A 158 1.10 -18.27 20.21
C ASN A 158 0.79 -19.70 19.72
N GLY A 159 0.94 -19.94 18.42
CA GLY A 159 0.75 -21.26 17.82
C GLY A 159 -0.52 -21.41 16.97
N PRO A 160 -0.68 -22.59 16.33
CA PRO A 160 -1.77 -22.88 15.41
C PRO A 160 -3.14 -23.00 16.12
N CYS A 161 -4.22 -22.77 15.39
CA CYS A 161 -5.60 -22.95 15.87
C CYS A 161 -6.09 -24.41 15.91
N GLY A 162 -5.28 -25.38 15.49
CA GLY A 162 -5.68 -26.78 15.30
C GLY A 162 -6.56 -27.08 14.07
N GLY A 163 -7.14 -26.07 13.41
CA GLY A 163 -8.00 -26.27 12.23
C GLY A 163 -7.28 -26.45 10.89
N ALA A 164 -5.95 -26.39 10.86
CA ALA A 164 -5.18 -26.57 9.62
C ALA A 164 -5.31 -28.02 9.11
N ARG A 165 -5.48 -28.20 7.79
CA ARG A 165 -5.61 -29.51 7.15
C ARG A 165 -4.75 -29.56 5.89
N ASN A 166 -3.95 -30.62 5.73
CA ASN A 166 -3.06 -30.82 4.58
C ASN A 166 -2.16 -29.60 4.27
N GLY A 167 -1.70 -28.90 5.31
CA GLY A 167 -0.87 -27.69 5.18
C GLY A 167 -1.62 -26.40 4.84
N LEU A 168 -2.94 -26.46 4.67
CA LEU A 168 -3.78 -25.32 4.34
C LEU A 168 -4.49 -24.75 5.57
N CYS A 169 -4.81 -23.46 5.49
CA CYS A 169 -5.64 -22.78 6.48
C CYS A 169 -7.08 -23.32 6.45
N GLU A 170 -7.76 -23.35 7.61
CA GLU A 170 -9.15 -23.85 7.69
C GLU A 170 -10.15 -23.05 6.87
N ILE A 171 -9.82 -21.80 6.51
CA ILE A 171 -10.73 -20.96 5.70
C ILE A 171 -10.97 -21.53 4.31
N ASN A 172 -10.05 -22.38 3.81
CA ASN A 172 -10.24 -23.11 2.56
C ASN A 172 -11.35 -24.18 2.67
N LEU A 173 -11.75 -24.59 3.88
CA LEU A 173 -12.89 -25.50 4.09
C LEU A 173 -14.23 -24.77 3.95
N ALA A 174 -14.25 -23.47 4.24
CA ALA A 174 -15.46 -22.66 4.22
C ALA A 174 -15.67 -21.94 2.88
N LYS A 175 -14.60 -21.74 2.10
CA LYS A 175 -14.61 -21.00 0.83
C LYS A 175 -13.61 -21.62 -0.14
N GLU A 176 -14.01 -21.77 -1.39
CA GLU A 176 -13.08 -22.07 -2.48
C GLU A 176 -12.24 -20.81 -2.74
N LEU A 177 -10.97 -20.84 -2.33
CA LEU A 177 -10.02 -19.74 -2.51
C LEU A 177 -9.02 -20.14 -3.58
N VAL A 178 -8.84 -19.27 -4.57
CA VAL A 178 -7.84 -19.45 -5.63
C VAL A 178 -6.92 -18.21 -5.63
N PRO A 179 -5.62 -18.37 -5.27
CA PRO A 179 -5.00 -19.59 -4.77
C PRO A 179 -5.46 -19.96 -3.35
N GLU A 180 -5.27 -21.22 -2.97
CA GLU A 180 -5.52 -21.70 -1.61
C GLU A 180 -4.62 -20.97 -0.60
N VAL A 181 -5.13 -20.76 0.61
CA VAL A 181 -4.39 -20.04 1.65
C VAL A 181 -3.60 -21.02 2.51
N PRO A 182 -2.25 -20.97 2.53
CA PRO A 182 -1.45 -21.87 3.36
C PRO A 182 -1.56 -21.53 4.84
N CYS A 183 -1.35 -22.53 5.70
CA CYS A 183 -1.31 -22.29 7.15
C CYS A 183 -0.01 -21.60 7.56
N ALA A 184 -0.08 -20.33 7.96
CA ALA A 184 1.10 -19.57 8.40
C ALA A 184 1.89 -20.26 9.53
N TRP A 185 1.21 -20.90 10.49
CA TRP A 185 1.88 -21.58 11.60
C TRP A 185 2.60 -22.86 11.19
N LEU A 186 2.09 -23.57 10.18
CA LEU A 186 2.85 -24.69 9.62
C LEU A 186 4.08 -24.17 8.87
N GLN A 187 3.95 -23.10 8.08
CA GLN A 187 5.10 -22.48 7.41
C GLN A 187 6.16 -22.00 8.42
N ILE A 188 5.76 -21.43 9.55
CA ILE A 188 6.66 -21.04 10.65
C ILE A 188 7.40 -22.27 11.20
N TYR A 189 6.66 -23.33 11.53
CA TYR A 189 7.26 -24.56 12.07
C TYR A 189 8.24 -25.19 11.09
N ASP A 190 7.84 -25.38 9.83
CA ASP A 190 8.67 -26.02 8.81
C ASP A 190 9.95 -25.22 8.58
N ARG A 191 9.84 -23.89 8.55
CA ARG A 191 11.00 -23.00 8.39
C ARG A 191 11.94 -23.06 9.58
N LEU A 192 11.44 -23.01 10.81
CA LEU A 192 12.28 -23.10 12.01
C LEU A 192 12.91 -24.49 12.16
N SER A 193 12.19 -25.55 11.79
CA SER A 193 12.70 -26.92 11.72
C SER A 193 13.87 -27.01 10.74
N ALA A 194 13.72 -26.45 9.53
CA ALA A 194 14.79 -26.40 8.54
C ALA A 194 16.03 -25.59 8.99
N LEU A 195 15.83 -24.60 9.86
CA LEU A 195 16.91 -23.81 10.46
C LEU A 195 17.55 -24.47 11.69
N GLY A 196 16.93 -25.51 12.26
CA GLY A 196 17.34 -26.08 13.54
C GLY A 196 17.06 -25.17 14.74
N GLU A 197 16.08 -24.27 14.64
CA GLU A 197 15.77 -23.23 15.63
C GLU A 197 14.38 -23.39 16.27
N LEU A 198 13.89 -24.63 16.41
CA LEU A 198 12.55 -24.89 16.99
C LEU A 198 12.41 -24.43 18.44
N ASP A 199 13.52 -24.28 19.16
CA ASP A 199 13.53 -23.80 20.55
C ASP A 199 12.86 -22.42 20.70
N ARG A 200 12.89 -21.58 19.66
CA ARG A 200 12.18 -20.28 19.62
C ARG A 200 10.67 -20.40 19.82
N LEU A 201 10.07 -21.55 19.50
CA LEU A 201 8.63 -21.78 19.70
C LEU A 201 8.30 -22.24 21.12
N VAL A 202 9.28 -22.70 21.87
CA VAL A 202 9.12 -23.17 23.26
C VAL A 202 9.26 -22.02 24.25
N GLU A 203 10.01 -20.98 23.89
CA GLU A 203 10.18 -19.78 24.71
C GLU A 203 8.84 -19.06 24.94
N LEU A 204 8.57 -18.75 26.21
CA LEU A 204 7.39 -18.00 26.61
C LEU A 204 7.46 -16.58 26.06
N THR A 205 6.65 -16.32 25.03
CA THR A 205 6.52 -14.98 24.45
C THR A 205 5.51 -14.17 25.27
N PRO A 206 5.86 -12.98 25.78
CA PRO A 206 4.90 -12.13 26.47
C PRO A 206 3.77 -11.70 25.52
N PRO A 207 2.61 -11.27 26.05
CA PRO A 207 1.57 -10.68 25.22
C PRO A 207 2.16 -9.58 24.34
N LYS A 208 1.86 -9.64 23.05
CA LYS A 208 2.31 -8.64 22.09
C LYS A 208 1.82 -7.26 22.51
N ASP A 209 2.73 -6.29 22.55
CA ASP A 209 2.37 -4.89 22.78
C ASP A 209 1.70 -4.32 21.51
N TRP A 210 0.46 -3.86 21.69
CA TRP A 210 -0.36 -3.22 20.68
C TRP A 210 -0.50 -1.71 20.87
N SER A 211 0.13 -1.15 21.92
CA SER A 211 0.13 0.30 22.16
C SER A 211 0.85 1.10 21.06
N CYS A 212 1.69 0.43 20.26
CA CYS A 212 2.34 0.95 19.05
C CYS A 212 1.60 0.60 17.73
N GLY A 213 0.44 -0.05 17.85
CA GLY A 213 -0.40 -0.51 16.75
C GLY A 213 -1.30 0.58 16.15
N ASP A 214 -2.20 0.19 15.27
CA ASP A 214 -3.18 1.07 14.64
C ASP A 214 -4.25 1.61 15.60
N ALA A 215 -4.62 0.84 16.62
CA ALA A 215 -5.62 1.23 17.62
C ALA A 215 -5.16 2.34 18.60
N SER A 216 -3.88 2.74 18.59
CA SER A 216 -3.34 3.79 19.47
C SER A 216 -3.48 5.22 18.91
N GLY A 217 -4.15 5.38 17.77
CA GLY A 217 -4.24 6.65 17.04
C GLY A 217 -3.04 6.90 16.11
N PRO A 218 -2.96 8.08 15.47
CA PRO A 218 -1.86 8.44 14.56
C PRO A 218 -0.50 8.32 15.24
N ARG A 219 0.36 7.48 14.68
CA ARG A 219 1.66 7.14 15.27
C ARG A 219 2.73 8.13 14.86
N ARG A 220 3.66 8.39 15.78
CA ARG A 220 4.77 9.31 15.57
C ARG A 220 6.07 8.68 16.04
N VAL A 221 7.12 8.85 15.24
CA VAL A 221 8.51 8.55 15.61
C VAL A 221 9.31 9.82 15.44
N VAL A 222 10.06 10.21 16.47
CA VAL A 222 10.97 11.37 16.43
C VAL A 222 12.38 10.86 16.68
N ARG A 223 13.28 11.16 15.75
CA ARG A 223 14.72 10.89 15.85
C ARG A 223 15.46 12.20 15.93
N SER A 224 15.70 12.67 17.16
CA SER A 224 16.42 13.93 17.40
C SER A 224 17.84 13.90 16.83
N ASP A 225 18.45 12.72 16.72
CA ASP A 225 19.76 12.52 16.09
C ASP A 225 19.79 12.77 14.58
N GLN A 226 18.63 12.92 13.94
CA GLN A 226 18.48 13.19 12.51
C GLN A 226 17.88 14.58 12.24
N GLN A 227 17.58 15.35 13.29
CA GLN A 227 17.12 16.73 13.16
C GLN A 227 18.36 17.63 13.13
N GLY A 228 18.64 18.19 11.95
CA GLY A 228 19.72 19.15 11.75
C GLY A 228 19.51 20.46 12.50
#